data_AF-A0A1V0RN00-F1
#
_entry.id   AF-A0A1V0RN00-F1
#
_cell.length_a   1.000
_cell.length_b   1.000
_cell.length_c   1.000
_cell.angle_alpha   90.00
_cell.angle_beta   90.00
_cell.angle_gamma   90.00
#
_symmetry.space_group_name_H-M   'P 1'
#
loop_
_entity.id
_entity.type
_entity.pdbx_description
1 polymer ?
#
loop_
_entity_poly.entity_id
_entity_poly.type
_entity_poly.pdbx_seq_one_letter_code
_entity_poly.pdbx_strand_id
1 'polypeptide(L)'
;MKRTLAALILTTALATPLVAQETPLSGTVAEIFGTQIVLTTPEGRLLVTLPEGATVPTPGTRLDLTGTRTGDTFAAATLTAGPAADPAEAMLPAALRGLGLTDIRSRPDDDGETYFYARSGTGWLRAEARGARLLEVQADGAGLPPALIDAMLPAAVRAEPRLAEIARMTEIDLDDDGEISVEGFSAEGMRIEIEFSRNGTLREYDRELDDRRSLSDAAARDRLAALGYTDVGFIERGGRHVTALAINPFGDTVEVRLDDQGRVARERLWQN
;
A
#
# COMPACT_ATOMS: atom_id res chain seq x y z
N MET A 1 -20.23 55.58 59.04
CA MET A 1 -19.20 55.30 58.01
C MET A 1 -18.47 54.03 58.44
N LYS A 2 -18.38 52.91 57.73
CA LYS A 2 -18.79 52.40 56.41
C LYS A 2 -19.23 50.94 56.63
N ARG A 3 -20.28 50.49 55.94
CA ARG A 3 -20.76 49.11 55.92
C ARG A 3 -19.91 48.31 54.93
N THR A 4 -19.40 47.15 55.33
CA THR A 4 -18.76 46.19 54.40
C THR A 4 -19.52 44.88 54.48
N LEU A 5 -20.29 44.61 53.43
CA LEU A 5 -20.94 43.32 53.15
C LEU A 5 -19.85 42.32 52.79
N ALA A 6 -19.76 41.19 53.49
CA ALA A 6 -19.01 40.02 53.05
C ALA A 6 -19.94 39.15 52.20
N ALA A 7 -19.61 39.00 50.91
CA ALA A 7 -20.33 38.13 49.99
C ALA A 7 -19.86 36.68 50.14
N LEU A 8 -20.79 35.78 50.43
CA LEU A 8 -20.58 34.34 50.46
C LEU A 8 -20.65 33.81 49.01
N ILE A 9 -19.52 33.42 48.43
CA ILE A 9 -19.47 32.81 47.08
C ILE A 9 -19.74 31.32 47.25
N LEU A 10 -20.95 30.91 46.87
CA LEU A 10 -21.37 29.51 46.77
C LEU A 10 -20.76 28.91 45.50
N THR A 11 -19.76 28.04 45.64
CA THR A 11 -19.15 27.30 44.53
C THR A 11 -20.05 26.11 44.20
N THR A 12 -20.95 26.28 43.24
CA THR A 12 -21.66 25.15 42.62
C THR A 12 -20.71 24.41 41.70
N ALA A 13 -20.30 23.20 42.09
CA ALA A 13 -19.61 22.28 41.20
C ALA A 13 -20.57 21.85 40.08
N LEU A 14 -20.40 22.44 38.89
CA LEU A 14 -21.03 21.95 37.67
C LEU A 14 -20.34 20.65 37.28
N ALA A 15 -20.97 19.51 37.58
CA ALA A 15 -20.61 18.24 36.96
C ALA A 15 -20.99 18.34 35.47
N THR A 16 -20.00 18.60 34.62
CA THR A 16 -20.17 18.45 33.18
C THR A 16 -20.44 16.98 32.88
N PRO A 17 -21.53 16.62 32.16
CA PRO A 17 -21.70 15.24 31.75
C PRO A 17 -20.51 14.83 30.86
N LEU A 18 -19.86 13.72 31.22
CA LEU A 18 -18.88 13.08 30.35
C LEU A 18 -19.64 12.69 29.06
N VAL A 19 -19.44 13.45 27.99
CA VAL A 19 -19.94 13.05 26.68
C VAL A 19 -19.16 11.78 26.33
N ALA A 20 -19.83 10.64 26.17
CA ALA A 20 -19.19 9.42 25.73
C ALA A 20 -18.45 9.71 24.42
N GLN A 21 -17.14 9.53 24.41
CA GLN A 21 -16.30 9.90 23.28
C GLN A 21 -16.56 8.90 22.15
N GLU A 22 -17.32 9.32 21.15
CA GLU A 22 -17.53 8.52 19.94
C GLU A 22 -16.17 8.25 19.28
N THR A 23 -15.84 6.98 19.14
CA THR A 23 -14.60 6.47 18.57
C THR A 23 -14.88 6.01 17.14
N PRO A 24 -14.05 6.40 16.15
CA PRO A 24 -14.17 5.86 14.81
C PRO A 24 -13.64 4.41 14.76
N LEU A 25 -14.26 3.59 13.92
CA LEU A 25 -13.86 2.20 13.68
C LEU A 25 -14.11 1.84 12.21
N SER A 26 -13.07 1.33 11.55
CA SER A 26 -13.17 0.86 10.16
C SER A 26 -12.78 -0.61 10.07
N GLY A 27 -13.50 -1.38 9.26
CA GLY A 27 -13.19 -2.78 9.03
C GLY A 27 -14.14 -3.47 8.06
N THR A 28 -13.97 -4.78 7.89
CA THR A 28 -14.75 -5.58 6.95
C THR A 28 -15.64 -6.56 7.70
N VAL A 29 -16.91 -6.68 7.29
CA VAL A 29 -17.86 -7.63 7.88
C VAL A 29 -17.39 -9.06 7.62
N ALA A 30 -17.04 -9.79 8.68
CA ALA A 30 -16.68 -11.19 8.61
C ALA A 30 -17.90 -12.11 8.77
N GLU A 31 -18.73 -11.84 9.78
CA GLU A 31 -19.87 -12.67 10.16
C GLU A 31 -21.05 -11.80 10.62
N ILE A 32 -22.26 -12.33 10.52
CA ILE A 32 -23.51 -11.63 10.84
C ILE A 32 -24.35 -12.49 11.79
N PHE A 33 -24.81 -11.85 12.87
CA PHE A 33 -25.63 -12.42 13.93
C PHE A 33 -26.80 -11.48 14.22
N GLY A 34 -27.74 -11.37 13.26
CA GLY A 34 -28.87 -10.44 13.38
C GLY A 34 -28.42 -8.99 13.39
N THR A 35 -28.59 -8.29 14.51
CA THR A 35 -28.15 -6.89 14.69
C THR A 35 -26.70 -6.78 15.16
N GLN A 36 -26.01 -7.90 15.38
CA GLN A 36 -24.59 -7.92 15.69
C GLN A 36 -23.80 -8.46 14.49
N ILE A 37 -22.60 -7.94 14.29
CA ILE A 37 -21.68 -8.39 13.25
C ILE A 37 -20.29 -8.57 13.85
N VAL A 38 -19.49 -9.46 13.29
CA VAL A 38 -18.05 -9.48 13.57
C VAL A 38 -17.35 -8.67 12.50
N LEU A 39 -16.61 -7.65 12.92
CA LEU A 39 -15.83 -6.79 12.05
C LEU A 39 -14.36 -7.18 12.17
N THR A 40 -13.71 -7.49 11.05
CA THR A 40 -12.26 -7.66 10.98
C THR A 40 -11.63 -6.29 10.80
N THR A 41 -10.74 -5.93 11.73
CA THR A 41 -10.02 -4.65 11.79
C THR A 41 -8.51 -4.93 11.80
N PRO A 42 -7.65 -3.91 11.59
CA PRO A 42 -6.20 -4.09 11.73
C PRO A 42 -5.76 -4.58 13.12
N GLU A 43 -6.55 -4.30 14.15
CA GLU A 43 -6.27 -4.63 15.55
C GLU A 43 -6.82 -6.02 15.94
N GLY A 44 -7.56 -6.68 15.04
CA GLY A 44 -8.19 -7.96 15.28
C GLY A 44 -9.69 -7.97 14.99
N ARG A 45 -10.37 -8.98 15.50
CA ARG A 45 -11.81 -9.18 15.30
C ARG A 45 -12.59 -8.55 16.45
N LEU A 46 -13.60 -7.77 16.12
CA LEU A 46 -14.42 -7.05 17.09
C LEU A 46 -15.90 -7.38 16.89
N LEU A 47 -16.64 -7.58 17.98
CA LEU A 47 -18.09 -7.74 17.90
C LEU A 47 -18.75 -6.35 17.90
N VAL A 48 -19.42 -6.01 16.80
CA VAL A 48 -20.10 -4.73 16.63
C VAL A 48 -21.60 -4.93 16.76
N THR A 49 -22.26 -4.10 17.59
CA THR A 49 -23.73 -3.98 17.61
C THR A 49 -24.14 -2.83 16.70
N LEU A 50 -24.98 -3.11 15.71
CA LEU A 50 -25.49 -2.13 14.75
C LEU A 50 -26.55 -1.22 15.40
N PRO A 51 -26.68 0.05 14.97
CA PRO A 51 -27.73 0.92 15.45
C PRO A 51 -29.11 0.42 15.03
N GLU A 52 -30.12 0.78 15.81
CA GLU A 52 -31.50 0.35 15.59
C GLU A 52 -32.02 0.84 14.23
N GLY A 53 -32.63 -0.05 13.45
CA GLY A 53 -33.13 0.26 12.11
C GLY A 53 -32.07 0.27 10.99
N ALA A 54 -30.80 -0.05 11.31
CA ALA A 54 -29.77 -0.25 10.30
C ALA A 54 -30.09 -1.43 9.37
N THR A 55 -29.86 -1.24 8.07
CA THR A 55 -29.82 -2.36 7.12
C THR A 55 -28.62 -3.24 7.47
N VAL A 56 -28.85 -4.55 7.63
CA VAL A 56 -27.79 -5.50 7.92
C VAL A 56 -26.85 -5.62 6.70
N PRO A 57 -25.56 -5.30 6.84
CA PRO A 57 -24.59 -5.34 5.74
C PRO A 57 -24.23 -6.79 5.39
N THR A 58 -23.84 -7.06 4.14
CA THR A 58 -23.40 -8.40 3.71
C THR A 58 -21.97 -8.71 4.17
N PRO A 59 -21.59 -10.00 4.34
CA PRO A 59 -20.19 -10.34 4.58
C PRO A 59 -19.30 -9.81 3.44
N GLY A 60 -18.10 -9.33 3.77
CA GLY A 60 -17.20 -8.65 2.84
C GLY A 60 -17.44 -7.14 2.66
N THR A 61 -18.54 -6.59 3.18
CA THR A 61 -18.79 -5.14 3.15
C THR A 61 -17.80 -4.43 4.05
N ARG A 62 -17.16 -3.36 3.56
CA ARG A 62 -16.39 -2.45 4.41
C ARG A 62 -17.34 -1.49 5.11
N LEU A 63 -17.15 -1.31 6.40
CA LEU A 63 -17.92 -0.36 7.21
C LEU A 63 -16.99 0.65 7.86
N ASP A 64 -17.40 1.91 7.81
CA ASP A 64 -16.88 2.98 8.64
C ASP A 64 -17.95 3.33 9.68
N LEU A 65 -17.59 3.22 10.95
CA LEU A 65 -18.49 3.31 12.10
C LEU A 65 -18.03 4.41 13.04
N THR A 66 -18.96 5.12 13.67
CA THR A 66 -18.68 5.88 14.91
C THR A 66 -19.51 5.28 16.04
N GLY A 67 -18.94 5.22 17.25
CA GLY A 67 -19.63 4.56 18.35
C GLY A 67 -18.79 4.46 19.62
N THR A 68 -19.27 3.64 20.55
CA THR A 68 -18.61 3.47 21.86
C THR A 68 -17.94 2.09 21.90
N ARG A 69 -16.62 2.05 22.09
CA ARG A 69 -15.87 0.81 22.29
C ARG A 69 -15.84 0.43 23.77
N THR A 70 -16.13 -0.83 24.07
CA THR A 70 -16.00 -1.43 25.40
C THR A 70 -15.26 -2.76 25.27
N GLY A 71 -13.94 -2.75 25.47
CA GLY A 71 -13.08 -3.92 25.26
C GLY A 71 -13.15 -4.43 23.82
N ASP A 72 -13.55 -5.70 23.67
CA ASP A 72 -13.68 -6.40 22.38
C ASP A 72 -15.06 -6.21 21.71
N THR A 73 -15.86 -5.27 22.23
CA THR A 73 -17.18 -4.93 21.69
C THR A 73 -17.26 -3.46 21.31
N PHE A 74 -18.10 -3.17 20.32
CA PHE A 74 -18.35 -1.80 19.85
C PHE A 74 -19.82 -1.59 19.57
N ALA A 75 -20.41 -0.57 20.19
CA ALA A 75 -21.78 -0.15 19.92
C ALA A 75 -21.75 0.98 18.89
N ALA A 76 -22.13 0.71 17.65
CA ALA A 76 -22.14 1.69 16.57
C ALA A 76 -23.34 2.64 16.73
N ALA A 77 -23.05 3.94 16.79
CA ALA A 77 -24.03 5.02 16.72
C ALA A 77 -24.35 5.38 15.27
N THR A 78 -23.32 5.42 14.42
CA THR A 78 -23.47 5.60 12.97
C THR A 78 -22.75 4.49 12.23
N LEU A 79 -23.26 4.16 11.05
CA LEU A 79 -22.57 3.33 10.08
C LEU A 79 -22.66 3.95 8.70
N THR A 80 -21.56 3.88 7.96
CA THR A 80 -21.54 4.15 6.53
C THR A 80 -20.96 2.92 5.86
N ALA A 81 -21.70 2.36 4.90
CA ALA A 81 -21.14 1.32 4.05
C ALA A 81 -20.11 1.98 3.13
N GLY A 82 -18.84 1.62 3.34
CA GLY A 82 -17.79 1.90 2.38
C GLY A 82 -17.91 0.95 1.18
N PRO A 83 -17.19 1.22 0.08
CA PRO A 83 -17.04 0.21 -0.97
C PRO A 83 -16.53 -1.08 -0.34
N ALA A 84 -17.11 -2.24 -0.73
CA ALA A 84 -16.67 -3.55 -0.25
C ALA A 84 -15.14 -3.65 -0.31
N ALA A 85 -14.53 -4.22 0.73
CA ALA A 85 -13.09 -4.46 0.68
C ALA A 85 -12.83 -5.34 -0.54
N ASP A 86 -11.96 -4.86 -1.43
CA ASP A 86 -11.66 -5.59 -2.66
C ASP A 86 -11.17 -6.99 -2.23
N PRO A 87 -11.81 -8.10 -2.68
CA PRO A 87 -11.31 -9.43 -2.36
C PRO A 87 -9.83 -9.60 -2.72
N ALA A 88 -9.34 -8.84 -3.72
CA ALA A 88 -7.93 -8.78 -4.05
C ALA A 88 -7.08 -8.12 -2.94
N GLU A 89 -7.58 -7.10 -2.24
CA GLU A 89 -6.90 -6.47 -1.08
C GLU A 89 -6.76 -7.44 0.10
N ALA A 90 -7.73 -8.34 0.30
CA ALA A 90 -7.67 -9.36 1.35
C ALA A 90 -6.57 -10.41 1.10
N MET A 91 -6.18 -10.62 -0.16
CA MET A 91 -5.11 -11.54 -0.57
C MET A 91 -3.72 -10.91 -0.45
N LEU A 92 -3.62 -9.59 -0.27
CA LEU A 92 -2.35 -8.90 -0.18
C LEU A 92 -1.59 -9.22 1.12
N PRO A 93 -0.26 -9.34 1.05
CA PRO A 93 0.62 -9.26 2.21
C PRO A 93 0.28 -8.07 3.11
N ALA A 94 0.42 -8.25 4.43
CA ALA A 94 0.00 -7.26 5.43
C ALA A 94 0.60 -5.87 5.21
N ALA A 95 1.85 -5.81 4.76
CA ALA A 95 2.55 -4.55 4.48
C ALA A 95 1.99 -3.76 3.29
N LEU A 96 1.22 -4.39 2.39
CA LEU A 96 0.59 -3.73 1.24
C LEU A 96 -0.84 -3.26 1.53
N ARG A 97 -1.47 -3.81 2.57
CA ARG A 97 -2.87 -3.49 2.93
C ARG A 97 -3.00 -2.07 3.48
N GLY A 98 -4.10 -1.39 3.16
CA GLY A 98 -4.35 -0.03 3.65
C GLY A 98 -3.50 1.07 3.01
N LEU A 99 -2.67 0.75 2.00
CA LEU A 99 -1.94 1.74 1.20
C LEU A 99 -2.84 2.44 0.15
N GLY A 100 -4.14 2.12 0.12
CA GLY A 100 -5.08 2.65 -0.87
C GLY A 100 -4.82 2.11 -2.28
N LEU A 101 -4.38 0.86 -2.39
CA LEU A 101 -4.08 0.21 -3.66
C LEU A 101 -5.36 -0.10 -4.43
N THR A 102 -5.27 -0.01 -5.75
CA THR A 102 -6.36 -0.26 -6.70
C THR A 102 -5.82 -1.09 -7.86
N ASP A 103 -6.71 -1.65 -8.69
CA ASP A 103 -6.32 -2.47 -9.85
C ASP A 103 -5.31 -3.56 -9.47
N ILE A 104 -5.68 -4.30 -8.41
CA ILE A 104 -4.83 -5.32 -7.81
C ILE A 104 -4.91 -6.58 -8.67
N ARG A 105 -3.74 -7.05 -9.09
CA ARG A 105 -3.56 -8.27 -9.88
C ARG A 105 -2.51 -9.12 -9.19
N SER A 106 -2.63 -10.44 -9.28
CA SER A 106 -1.64 -11.36 -8.73
C SER A 106 -1.33 -12.47 -9.71
N ARG A 107 -0.09 -12.96 -9.72
CA ARG A 107 0.34 -14.12 -10.50
C ARG A 107 1.28 -14.97 -9.65
N PRO A 108 0.93 -16.24 -9.36
CA PRO A 108 1.87 -17.16 -8.73
C PRO A 108 3.02 -17.49 -9.69
N ASP A 109 4.19 -17.77 -9.14
CA ASP A 109 5.32 -18.34 -9.88
C ASP A 109 5.56 -19.81 -9.47
N ASP A 110 6.31 -20.53 -10.29
CA ASP A 110 6.62 -21.95 -10.13
C ASP A 110 7.47 -22.23 -8.87
N ASP A 111 8.20 -21.22 -8.37
CA ASP A 111 9.04 -21.30 -7.16
C ASP A 111 8.26 -21.03 -5.85
N GLY A 112 6.93 -20.89 -5.94
CA GLY A 112 6.05 -20.69 -4.79
C GLY A 112 5.97 -19.24 -4.31
N GLU A 113 6.51 -18.31 -5.09
CA GLU A 113 6.30 -16.87 -4.96
C GLU A 113 5.00 -16.42 -5.60
N THR A 114 4.57 -15.23 -5.24
CA THR A 114 3.44 -14.56 -5.87
C THR A 114 3.81 -13.11 -6.13
N TYR A 115 3.72 -12.73 -7.40
CA TYR A 115 3.82 -11.35 -7.82
C TYR A 115 2.47 -10.68 -7.64
N PHE A 116 2.47 -9.49 -7.03
CA PHE A 116 1.33 -8.60 -6.92
C PHE A 116 1.63 -7.33 -7.69
N TYR A 117 0.66 -6.88 -8.49
CA TYR A 117 0.71 -5.63 -9.21
C TYR A 117 -0.47 -4.79 -8.76
N ALA A 118 -0.23 -3.54 -8.40
CA ALA A 118 -1.31 -2.66 -8.01
C ALA A 118 -0.99 -1.20 -8.30
N ARG A 119 -2.02 -0.44 -8.57
CA ARG A 119 -1.95 1.00 -8.75
C ARG A 119 -2.07 1.71 -7.41
N SER A 120 -1.10 2.57 -7.13
CA SER A 120 -1.07 3.49 -5.99
C SER A 120 -1.38 4.93 -6.44
N GLY A 121 -1.43 5.86 -5.47
CA GLY A 121 -1.57 7.29 -5.77
C GLY A 121 -0.37 7.92 -6.52
N THR A 122 0.77 7.24 -6.56
CA THR A 122 2.04 7.77 -7.13
C THR A 122 2.51 7.03 -8.38
N GLY A 123 1.85 5.96 -8.79
CA GLY A 123 2.27 5.09 -9.89
C GLY A 123 1.87 3.64 -9.65
N TRP A 124 2.45 2.72 -10.41
CA TRP A 124 2.27 1.29 -10.17
C TRP A 124 3.33 0.76 -9.21
N LEU A 125 2.93 -0.28 -8.48
CA LEU A 125 3.77 -1.07 -7.61
C LEU A 125 3.76 -2.52 -8.09
N ARG A 126 4.94 -3.14 -8.12
CA ARG A 126 5.13 -4.58 -8.11
C ARG A 126 5.59 -4.98 -6.71
N ALA A 127 5.10 -6.10 -6.22
CA ALA A 127 5.62 -6.73 -5.03
C ALA A 127 5.75 -8.23 -5.26
N GLU A 128 6.85 -8.81 -4.81
CA GLU A 128 7.04 -10.25 -4.78
C GLU A 128 6.93 -10.74 -3.35
N ALA A 129 6.20 -11.83 -3.13
CA ALA A 129 6.02 -12.39 -1.80
C ALA A 129 6.08 -13.91 -1.81
N ARG A 130 6.65 -14.46 -0.74
CA ARG A 130 6.54 -15.88 -0.38
C ARG A 130 5.60 -16.01 0.82
N GLY A 131 4.35 -16.37 0.54
CA GLY A 131 3.28 -16.35 1.53
C GLY A 131 3.02 -14.93 2.05
N ALA A 132 3.20 -14.71 3.35
CA ALA A 132 3.00 -13.39 3.96
C ALA A 132 4.26 -12.50 3.96
N ARG A 133 5.43 -13.04 3.61
CA ARG A 133 6.70 -12.31 3.60
C ARG A 133 6.91 -11.67 2.23
N LEU A 134 7.09 -10.35 2.22
CA LEU A 134 7.60 -9.64 1.04
C LEU A 134 9.08 -9.95 0.86
N LEU A 135 9.47 -10.20 -0.39
CA LEU A 135 10.85 -10.36 -0.83
C LEU A 135 11.28 -9.07 -1.52
N GLU A 136 10.56 -8.67 -2.55
CA GLU A 136 10.88 -7.48 -3.33
C GLU A 136 9.67 -6.54 -3.43
N VAL A 137 9.91 -5.23 -3.49
CA VAL A 137 8.93 -4.23 -3.92
C VAL A 137 9.56 -3.23 -4.86
N GLN A 138 8.86 -2.91 -5.95
CA GLN A 138 9.34 -1.98 -6.97
C GLN A 138 8.24 -1.00 -7.38
N ALA A 139 8.61 0.26 -7.61
CA ALA A 139 7.71 1.33 -8.06
C ALA A 139 8.16 1.93 -9.39
N ASP A 140 7.23 2.12 -10.32
CA ASP A 140 7.49 2.72 -11.64
C ASP A 140 7.09 4.21 -11.74
N GLY A 141 6.71 4.79 -10.61
CA GLY A 141 6.21 6.16 -10.50
C GLY A 141 7.09 7.04 -9.61
N ALA A 142 6.44 7.81 -8.74
CA ALA A 142 7.13 8.76 -7.85
C ALA A 142 7.93 8.09 -6.70
N GLY A 143 8.05 6.76 -6.69
CA GLY A 143 8.78 5.98 -5.69
C GLY A 143 7.86 5.18 -4.75
N LEU A 144 8.49 4.40 -3.87
CA LEU A 144 7.83 3.55 -2.90
C LEU A 144 7.10 4.36 -1.81
N PRO A 145 5.91 3.94 -1.36
CA PRO A 145 5.21 4.57 -0.24
C PRO A 145 6.05 4.52 1.05
N PRO A 146 6.12 5.61 1.86
CA PRO A 146 6.91 5.62 3.10
C PRO A 146 6.53 4.51 4.09
N ALA A 147 5.24 4.19 4.20
CA ALA A 147 4.76 3.11 5.06
C ALA A 147 5.31 1.73 4.65
N LEU A 148 5.56 1.52 3.36
CA LEU A 148 6.16 0.28 2.85
C LEU A 148 7.66 0.22 3.14
N ILE A 149 8.37 1.35 2.97
CA ILE A 149 9.78 1.50 3.34
C ILE A 149 9.97 1.20 4.83
N ASP A 150 9.13 1.79 5.70
CA ASP A 150 9.18 1.56 7.15
C ASP A 150 8.87 0.11 7.54
N ALA A 151 7.99 -0.56 6.79
CA ALA A 151 7.60 -1.95 7.05
C ALA A 151 8.68 -2.95 6.61
N MET A 152 9.42 -2.67 5.52
CA MET A 152 10.40 -3.60 4.96
C MET A 152 11.81 -3.38 5.48
N LEU A 153 12.23 -2.13 5.71
CA LEU A 153 13.61 -1.84 6.10
C LEU A 153 13.82 -1.89 7.62
N PRO A 154 14.83 -2.65 8.11
CA PRO A 154 15.23 -2.61 9.50
C PRO A 154 15.60 -1.20 9.95
N ALA A 155 15.39 -0.89 11.24
CA ALA A 155 15.69 0.44 11.79
C ALA A 155 17.16 0.86 11.59
N ALA A 156 18.10 -0.10 11.62
CA ALA A 156 19.51 0.16 11.37
C ALA A 156 19.76 0.61 9.92
N VAL A 157 19.10 -0.02 8.94
CA VAL A 157 19.18 0.36 7.53
C VAL A 157 18.57 1.74 7.34
N ARG A 158 17.35 1.99 7.86
CA ARG A 158 16.68 3.30 7.77
C ARG A 158 17.46 4.46 8.41
N ALA A 159 18.36 4.15 9.35
CA ALA A 159 19.21 5.14 10.01
C ALA A 159 20.52 5.43 9.25
N GLU A 160 20.83 4.70 8.18
CA GLU A 160 22.04 4.92 7.38
C GLU A 160 21.98 6.28 6.66
N PRO A 161 22.92 7.22 6.90
CA PRO A 161 22.89 8.54 6.29
C PRO A 161 22.82 8.55 4.76
N ARG A 162 23.44 7.56 4.09
CA ARG A 162 23.43 7.48 2.61
C ARG A 162 22.04 7.22 2.02
N LEU A 163 21.09 6.64 2.78
CA LEU A 163 19.71 6.52 2.30
C LEU A 163 19.06 7.88 2.03
N ALA A 164 19.47 8.93 2.75
CA ALA A 164 18.93 10.28 2.53
C ALA A 164 19.35 10.89 1.18
N GLU A 165 20.33 10.30 0.48
CA GLU A 165 20.71 10.71 -0.87
C GLU A 165 19.70 10.23 -1.93
N ILE A 166 18.90 9.23 -1.61
CA ILE A 166 17.84 8.70 -2.47
C ILE A 166 16.62 9.62 -2.36
N ALA A 167 16.48 10.54 -3.32
CA ALA A 167 15.33 11.42 -3.42
C ALA A 167 14.05 10.66 -3.85
N ARG A 168 14.22 9.57 -4.60
CA ARG A 168 13.14 8.69 -5.05
C ARG A 168 13.58 7.25 -4.96
N MET A 169 13.14 6.56 -3.91
CA MET A 169 13.39 5.13 -3.72
C MET A 169 12.45 4.34 -4.62
N THR A 170 13.00 3.53 -5.51
CA THR A 170 12.22 2.76 -6.48
C THR A 170 12.12 1.30 -6.13
N GLU A 171 13.08 0.76 -5.37
CA GLU A 171 13.15 -0.68 -5.12
C GLU A 171 13.69 -0.98 -3.73
N ILE A 172 13.13 -2.03 -3.11
CA ILE A 172 13.70 -2.71 -1.95
C ILE A 172 13.65 -4.20 -2.26
N ASP A 173 14.79 -4.87 -2.22
CA ASP A 173 14.91 -6.31 -2.32
C ASP A 173 15.45 -6.90 -0.99
N LEU A 174 14.89 -8.03 -0.58
CA LEU A 174 15.20 -8.78 0.63
C LEU A 174 15.53 -10.24 0.26
N ASP A 175 16.72 -10.41 -0.30
CA ASP A 175 17.23 -11.68 -0.79
C ASP A 175 17.11 -12.82 0.23
N ASP A 176 17.05 -14.05 -0.30
CA ASP A 176 16.92 -15.26 0.52
C ASP A 176 18.18 -15.51 1.39
N ASP A 177 19.35 -15.10 0.93
CA ASP A 177 20.59 -15.12 1.72
C ASP A 177 20.60 -14.08 2.84
N GLY A 178 19.69 -13.10 2.76
CA GLY A 178 19.46 -12.05 3.73
C GLY A 178 20.19 -10.76 3.41
N GLU A 179 20.72 -10.59 2.21
CA GLU A 179 21.06 -9.25 1.72
C GLU A 179 19.80 -8.37 1.63
N ILE A 180 20.01 -7.06 1.74
CA ILE A 180 18.99 -6.04 1.59
C ILE A 180 19.55 -5.05 0.56
N SER A 181 18.95 -5.01 -0.62
CA SER A 181 19.27 -3.98 -1.61
C SER A 181 18.21 -2.89 -1.58
N VAL A 182 18.66 -1.64 -1.68
CA VAL A 182 17.80 -0.47 -1.83
C VAL A 182 18.26 0.31 -3.04
N GLU A 183 17.36 0.50 -3.99
CA GLU A 183 17.65 1.27 -5.18
C GLU A 183 16.77 2.51 -5.30
N GLY A 184 17.30 3.50 -6.00
CA GLY A 184 16.54 4.67 -6.38
C GLY A 184 17.36 5.69 -7.14
N PHE A 185 16.92 6.94 -7.04
CA PHE A 185 17.53 8.05 -7.74
C PHE A 185 17.79 9.22 -6.80
N SER A 186 18.92 9.89 -7.02
CA SER A 186 19.21 11.18 -6.41
C SER A 186 18.34 12.30 -6.99
N ALA A 187 18.36 13.48 -6.36
CA ALA A 187 17.67 14.67 -6.86
C ALA A 187 18.16 15.12 -8.24
N GLU A 188 19.41 14.80 -8.59
CA GLU A 188 20.03 15.08 -9.89
C GLU A 188 19.75 13.98 -10.93
N GLY A 189 19.04 12.91 -10.56
CA GLY A 189 18.73 11.79 -11.45
C GLY A 189 19.83 10.74 -11.58
N MET A 190 20.85 10.74 -10.71
CA MET A 190 21.83 9.65 -10.62
C MET A 190 21.14 8.41 -10.03
N ARG A 191 21.36 7.23 -10.61
CA ARG A 191 20.96 5.96 -9.99
C ARG A 191 21.82 5.74 -8.75
N ILE A 192 21.19 5.33 -7.67
CA ILE A 192 21.84 4.95 -6.41
C ILE A 192 21.37 3.54 -6.07
N GLU A 193 22.32 2.69 -5.72
CA GLU A 193 22.09 1.34 -5.21
C GLU A 193 22.90 1.16 -3.93
N ILE A 194 22.26 0.62 -2.89
CA ILE A 194 22.86 0.46 -1.59
C ILE A 194 22.53 -0.93 -1.07
N GLU A 195 23.56 -1.74 -0.85
CA GLU A 195 23.42 -3.09 -0.31
C GLU A 195 23.80 -3.14 1.16
N PHE A 196 23.06 -3.90 1.94
CA PHE A 196 23.30 -4.16 3.35
C PHE A 196 23.23 -5.65 3.62
N SER A 197 24.04 -6.16 4.55
CA SER A 197 23.77 -7.49 5.09
C SER A 197 22.52 -7.49 5.96
N ARG A 198 21.99 -8.68 6.25
CA ARG A 198 20.79 -8.95 7.09
C ARG A 198 20.64 -8.14 8.36
N ASN A 199 21.76 -7.79 9.01
CA ASN A 199 21.79 -7.02 10.26
C ASN A 199 21.81 -5.49 10.05
N GLY A 200 21.75 -5.02 8.81
CA GLY A 200 21.84 -3.62 8.42
C GLY A 200 23.26 -3.06 8.34
N THR A 201 24.30 -3.90 8.33
CA THR A 201 25.67 -3.43 8.03
C THR A 201 25.79 -3.17 6.53
N LEU A 202 26.18 -1.94 6.17
CA LEU A 202 26.45 -1.56 4.79
C LEU A 202 27.51 -2.47 4.14
N ARG A 203 27.26 -2.88 2.90
CA ARG A 203 28.15 -3.68 2.06
C ARG A 203 28.63 -2.89 0.86
N GLU A 204 27.69 -2.40 0.07
CA GLU A 204 27.95 -1.71 -1.19
C GLU A 204 27.20 -0.38 -1.24
N TYR A 205 27.77 0.57 -1.98
CA TYR A 205 27.13 1.83 -2.31
C TYR A 205 27.64 2.24 -3.67
N ASP A 206 26.74 2.28 -4.63
CA ASP A 206 27.01 2.71 -6.00
C ASP A 206 26.17 3.92 -6.37
N ARG A 207 26.80 4.84 -7.09
CA ARG A 207 26.15 6.04 -7.62
C ARG A 207 26.65 6.32 -9.02
N GLU A 208 25.75 6.17 -9.98
CA GLU A 208 26.09 6.22 -11.40
C GLU A 208 25.02 6.93 -12.23
N LEU A 209 25.38 7.25 -13.47
CA LEU A 209 24.40 7.73 -14.44
C LEU A 209 23.50 6.57 -14.83
N ASP A 210 22.20 6.80 -14.95
CA ASP A 210 21.30 5.82 -15.57
C ASP A 210 21.63 5.72 -17.07
N ASP A 211 22.47 4.75 -17.44
CA ASP A 211 22.96 4.53 -18.80
C ASP A 211 22.08 3.58 -19.61
N ARG A 212 20.93 3.16 -19.04
CA ARG A 212 19.98 2.28 -19.70
C ARG A 212 19.55 2.90 -21.02
N ARG A 213 19.57 2.08 -22.07
CA ARG A 213 19.17 2.44 -23.43
C ARG A 213 17.71 2.12 -23.69
N SER A 214 17.03 1.48 -22.74
CA SER A 214 15.60 1.30 -22.79
C SER A 214 14.86 2.63 -22.79
N LEU A 215 13.64 2.62 -23.31
CA LEU A 215 12.75 3.77 -23.21
C LEU A 215 12.55 4.17 -21.73
N SER A 216 12.33 5.47 -21.49
CA SER A 216 11.80 5.93 -20.21
C SER A 216 10.37 5.43 -20.02
N ASP A 217 9.88 5.39 -18.79
CA ASP A 217 8.51 4.91 -18.50
C ASP A 217 7.46 5.72 -19.26
N ALA A 218 7.64 7.05 -19.33
CA ALA A 218 6.76 7.93 -20.10
C ALA A 218 6.80 7.61 -21.60
N ALA A 219 8.01 7.45 -22.18
CA ALA A 219 8.16 7.13 -23.59
C ALA A 219 7.63 5.72 -23.92
N ALA A 220 7.77 4.76 -23.01
CA ALA A 220 7.21 3.43 -23.14
C ALA A 220 5.68 3.47 -23.14
N ARG A 221 5.05 4.22 -22.22
CA ARG A 221 3.59 4.42 -22.18
C ARG A 221 3.06 5.05 -23.46
N ASP A 222 3.68 6.14 -23.91
CA ASP A 222 3.32 6.82 -25.16
C ASP A 222 3.46 5.87 -26.36
N ARG A 223 4.52 5.05 -26.37
CA ARG A 223 4.76 4.09 -27.44
C ARG A 223 3.72 2.97 -27.45
N LEU A 224 3.40 2.40 -26.30
CA LEU A 224 2.36 1.37 -26.15
C LEU A 224 1.00 1.91 -26.59
N ALA A 225 0.63 3.11 -26.16
CA ALA A 225 -0.60 3.77 -26.60
C ALA A 225 -0.64 3.98 -28.12
N ALA A 226 0.46 4.43 -28.72
CA ALA A 226 0.57 4.60 -30.18
C ALA A 226 0.47 3.28 -30.97
N LEU A 227 0.79 2.15 -30.33
CA LEU A 227 0.65 0.80 -30.88
C LEU A 227 -0.75 0.19 -30.65
N GLY A 228 -1.64 0.90 -29.95
CA GLY A 228 -3.01 0.47 -29.66
C GLY A 228 -3.17 -0.33 -28.36
N TYR A 229 -2.13 -0.43 -27.54
CA TYR A 229 -2.26 -0.98 -26.20
C TYR A 229 -2.98 0.02 -25.29
N THR A 230 -3.81 -0.50 -24.40
CA THR A 230 -4.57 0.29 -23.42
C THR A 230 -4.29 -0.24 -22.02
N ASP A 231 -4.75 0.50 -21.00
CA ASP A 231 -4.61 0.09 -19.60
C ASP A 231 -3.17 -0.34 -19.23
N VAL A 232 -2.21 0.52 -19.58
CA VAL A 232 -0.78 0.24 -19.34
C VAL A 232 -0.51 0.28 -17.85
N GLY A 233 -0.15 -0.90 -17.34
CA GLY A 233 0.13 -1.19 -15.96
C GLY A 233 1.54 -0.83 -15.51
N PHE A 234 2.08 -1.66 -14.62
CA PHE A 234 3.46 -1.60 -14.17
C PHE A 234 4.44 -1.71 -15.34
N ILE A 235 5.44 -0.83 -15.36
CA ILE A 235 6.54 -0.82 -16.31
C ILE A 235 7.86 -1.08 -15.59
N GLU A 236 8.60 -2.04 -16.11
CA GLU A 236 9.95 -2.37 -15.64
C GLU A 236 10.98 -2.02 -16.73
N ARG A 237 12.00 -1.24 -16.35
CA ARG A 237 13.08 -0.82 -17.25
C ARG A 237 14.32 -1.69 -17.07
N GLY A 238 14.55 -2.59 -18.01
CA GLY A 238 15.84 -3.25 -18.18
C GLY A 238 16.85 -2.38 -18.96
N GLY A 239 18.07 -2.90 -19.16
CA GLY A 239 19.13 -2.14 -19.84
C GLY A 239 18.86 -1.76 -21.31
N ARG A 240 18.12 -2.60 -22.04
CA ARG A 240 17.82 -2.42 -23.48
C ARG A 240 16.38 -2.74 -23.87
N HIS A 241 15.50 -2.84 -22.89
CA HIS A 241 14.11 -3.16 -23.10
C HIS A 241 13.28 -2.62 -21.95
N VAL A 242 11.99 -2.48 -22.20
CA VAL A 242 10.97 -2.27 -21.16
C VAL A 242 9.97 -3.42 -21.23
N THR A 243 9.54 -3.90 -20.07
CA THR A 243 8.43 -4.83 -19.94
C THR A 243 7.26 -4.10 -19.31
N ALA A 244 6.04 -4.34 -19.79
CA ALA A 244 4.84 -3.71 -19.26
C ALA A 244 3.68 -4.70 -19.21
N LEU A 245 2.78 -4.52 -18.23
CA LEU A 245 1.43 -5.08 -18.31
C LEU A 245 0.54 -4.14 -19.13
N ALA A 246 -0.31 -4.68 -20.00
CA ALA A 246 -1.25 -3.88 -20.77
C ALA A 246 -2.41 -4.74 -21.29
N ILE A 247 -3.44 -4.08 -21.82
CA ILE A 247 -4.46 -4.69 -22.67
C ILE A 247 -4.05 -4.48 -24.13
N ASN A 248 -3.88 -5.56 -24.89
CA ASN A 248 -3.51 -5.50 -26.31
C ASN A 248 -4.68 -5.02 -27.21
N PRO A 249 -4.47 -4.72 -28.49
CA PRO A 249 -5.54 -4.28 -29.40
C PRO A 249 -6.69 -5.28 -29.62
N PHE A 250 -6.52 -6.54 -29.18
CA PHE A 250 -7.52 -7.59 -29.26
C PHE A 250 -8.35 -7.72 -27.97
N GLY A 251 -7.99 -6.99 -26.91
CA GLY A 251 -8.67 -6.99 -25.62
C GLY A 251 -8.08 -7.97 -24.60
N ASP A 252 -6.96 -8.63 -24.90
CA ASP A 252 -6.31 -9.55 -23.98
C ASP A 252 -5.36 -8.81 -23.04
N THR A 253 -5.31 -9.23 -21.77
CA THR A 253 -4.25 -8.78 -20.86
C THR A 253 -2.95 -9.50 -21.19
N VAL A 254 -1.88 -8.74 -21.42
CA VAL A 254 -0.59 -9.25 -21.84
C VAL A 254 0.55 -8.63 -21.04
N GLU A 255 1.63 -9.39 -20.94
CA GLU A 255 2.96 -8.87 -20.67
C GLU A 255 3.66 -8.61 -22.01
N VAL A 256 3.93 -7.34 -22.29
CA VAL A 256 4.56 -6.88 -23.54
C VAL A 256 5.96 -6.35 -23.26
N ARG A 257 6.92 -6.74 -24.08
CA ARG A 257 8.30 -6.25 -24.05
C ARG A 257 8.58 -5.41 -25.28
N LEU A 258 8.99 -4.15 -25.08
CA LEU A 258 9.54 -3.31 -26.14
C LEU A 258 11.07 -3.34 -26.11
N ASP A 259 11.72 -3.34 -27.28
CA ASP A 259 13.17 -3.13 -27.40
C ASP A 259 13.57 -1.65 -27.21
N ASP A 260 14.86 -1.35 -27.34
CA ASP A 260 15.41 0.01 -27.22
C ASP A 260 14.98 0.96 -28.37
N GLN A 261 14.28 0.46 -29.40
CA GLN A 261 13.65 1.27 -30.44
C GLN A 261 12.12 1.36 -30.30
N GLY A 262 11.55 0.80 -29.22
CA GLY A 262 10.11 0.80 -28.99
C GLY A 262 9.33 -0.16 -29.90
N ARG A 263 9.97 -1.18 -30.47
CA ARG A 263 9.29 -2.25 -31.22
C ARG A 263 8.93 -3.37 -30.26
N VAL A 264 7.79 -4.01 -30.49
CA VAL A 264 7.38 -5.20 -29.73
C VAL A 264 8.36 -6.33 -30.03
N ALA A 265 9.13 -6.72 -29.02
CA ALA A 265 10.11 -7.81 -29.09
C ALA A 265 9.52 -9.12 -28.56
N ARG A 266 8.56 -9.04 -27.63
CA ARG A 266 7.83 -10.19 -27.07
C ARG A 266 6.45 -9.73 -26.62
N GLU A 267 5.45 -10.57 -26.80
CA GLU A 267 4.13 -10.46 -26.18
C GLU A 267 3.75 -11.83 -25.64
N ARG A 268 3.21 -11.88 -24.43
CA ARG A 268 2.72 -13.10 -23.78
C ARG A 268 1.41 -12.81 -23.08
N LEU A 269 0.44 -13.72 -23.21
CA LEU A 269 -0.79 -13.67 -22.43
C LEU A 269 -0.49 -13.67 -20.93
N TRP A 270 -1.13 -12.77 -20.20
CA TRP A 270 -1.13 -12.79 -18.75
C TRP A 270 -2.04 -13.93 -18.28
N GLN A 271 -1.47 -14.97 -17.70
CA GLN A 271 -2.22 -16.08 -17.11
C GLN A 271 -2.14 -15.94 -15.58
N ASN A 272 -3.30 -15.91 -14.93
CA ASN A 272 -3.42 -15.96 -13.47
C ASN A 272 -3.36 -17.40 -12.96
#